data_AF-A0AA38HLC2-F1
#
_entry.id   AF-A0AA38HLC2-F1
#
_cell.length_a   1.000
_cell.length_b   1.000
_cell.length_c   1.000
_cell.angle_alpha   90.00
_cell.angle_beta   90.00
_cell.angle_gamma   90.00
#
_symmetry.space_group_name_H-M   'P 1'
#
loop_
_entity.id
_entity.type
_entity.pdbx_description
1 polymer ?
#
loop_
_entity_poly.entity_id
_entity_poly.type
_entity_poly.pdbx_seq_one_letter_code
_entity_poly.pdbx_strand_id
1 'polypeptide(L)'
;MGNDTFTNSLTDSLQHLVGTLLPDDDPVIDSPIQAIWRDFCNFPGSFAPFGYEVNEAFYDFLISNVKNKAPGWDALRGSFIKKIDYLVKPFIVHIFNSCLRVAYFPNVWKIGNLTILLKSPHGNVSNIKNYYTNNFAA
;
A
#
# COMPACT_ATOMS: atom_id res chain seq x y z
N MET A 1 12.06 -3.29 -30.46
CA MET A 1 11.32 -4.57 -30.46
C MET A 1 10.89 -4.81 -29.04
N GLY A 2 9.59 -4.69 -28.74
CA GLY A 2 9.08 -4.91 -27.39
C GLY A 2 9.12 -6.41 -27.09
N ASN A 3 9.67 -6.81 -25.96
CA ASN A 3 9.66 -8.20 -25.52
C ASN A 3 8.24 -8.56 -25.08
N ASP A 4 7.39 -8.94 -26.04
CA ASP A 4 6.08 -9.49 -25.75
C ASP A 4 6.27 -10.83 -25.03
N THR A 5 5.99 -10.83 -23.73
CA THR A 5 6.14 -12.01 -22.87
C THR A 5 4.83 -12.80 -22.90
N PHE A 6 4.82 -13.91 -23.63
CA PHE A 6 3.67 -14.80 -23.68
C PHE A 6 3.66 -15.71 -22.44
N THR A 7 2.48 -15.90 -21.85
CA THR A 7 2.26 -16.83 -20.73
C THR A 7 1.52 -18.06 -21.24
N ASN A 8 1.84 -19.25 -20.71
CA ASN A 8 1.36 -20.53 -21.24
C ASN A 8 0.22 -21.15 -20.42
N SER A 9 -0.11 -20.56 -19.27
CA SER A 9 -1.18 -21.02 -18.39
C SER A 9 -1.82 -19.85 -17.65
N LEU A 10 -3.02 -20.06 -17.11
CA LEU A 10 -3.69 -19.08 -16.24
C LEU A 10 -2.81 -18.71 -15.03
N THR A 11 -2.14 -19.69 -14.44
CA THR A 11 -1.23 -19.46 -13.30
C THR A 11 -0.07 -18.57 -13.70
N ASP A 12 0.54 -18.81 -14.86
CA ASP A 12 1.64 -17.98 -15.36
C ASP A 12 1.17 -16.56 -15.66
N SER A 13 -0.03 -16.41 -16.26
CA SER A 13 -0.65 -15.10 -16.49
C SER A 13 -0.90 -14.36 -15.18
N LEU A 14 -1.42 -15.05 -14.16
CA LEU A 14 -1.67 -14.46 -12.83
C LEU A 14 -0.37 -14.06 -12.13
N GLN A 15 0.65 -14.92 -12.15
CA GLN A 15 1.96 -14.61 -11.57
C GLN A 15 2.61 -13.42 -12.28
N HIS A 16 2.55 -13.37 -13.61
CA HIS A 16 3.05 -12.25 -14.38
C HIS A 16 2.28 -10.95 -14.09
N LEU A 17 0.95 -11.03 -13.95
CA LEU A 17 0.12 -9.89 -13.57
C LEU A 17 0.45 -9.38 -12.16
N VAL A 18 0.55 -10.28 -11.18
CA VAL A 18 0.88 -9.92 -9.79
C VAL A 18 2.28 -9.32 -9.72
N GLY A 19 3.30 -9.99 -10.24
CA GLY A 19 4.69 -9.52 -10.16
C GLY A 19 4.93 -8.19 -10.90
N THR A 20 4.11 -7.86 -11.90
CA THR A 20 4.25 -6.58 -12.62
C THR A 20 3.40 -5.46 -12.01
N LEU A 21 2.17 -5.76 -11.57
CA LEU A 21 1.27 -4.75 -11.00
C LEU A 21 1.57 -4.45 -9.52
N LEU A 22 2.17 -5.41 -8.82
CA LEU A 22 2.52 -5.37 -7.41
C LEU A 22 3.91 -6.00 -7.23
N PRO A 23 4.97 -5.37 -7.76
CA PRO A 23 6.32 -5.88 -7.59
C PRO A 23 6.69 -5.92 -6.12
N ASP A 24 7.45 -6.95 -5.73
CA ASP A 24 8.09 -6.99 -4.42
C ASP A 24 9.07 -5.82 -4.29
N ASP A 25 9.27 -5.35 -3.06
CA ASP A 25 10.27 -4.34 -2.76
C ASP A 25 11.67 -4.93 -2.97
N ASP A 26 12.41 -4.41 -3.96
CA ASP A 26 13.74 -4.88 -4.33
C ASP A 26 14.76 -3.74 -4.25
N PRO A 27 15.65 -3.73 -3.24
CA PRO A 27 16.67 -2.71 -3.07
C PRO A 27 17.65 -2.60 -4.25
N VAL A 28 17.81 -3.65 -5.06
CA VAL A 28 18.76 -3.68 -6.18
C VAL A 28 18.32 -2.75 -7.31
N ILE A 29 17.02 -2.55 -7.47
CA ILE A 29 16.43 -1.71 -8.53
C ILE A 29 16.06 -0.31 -8.05
N ASP A 30 16.37 0.03 -6.81
CA ASP A 30 16.11 1.36 -6.27
C ASP A 30 16.79 2.45 -7.11
N SER A 31 16.06 3.53 -7.37
CA SER A 31 16.68 4.78 -7.82
C SER A 31 17.62 5.33 -6.74
N PRO A 32 18.59 6.20 -7.09
CA PRO A 32 19.52 6.77 -6.12
C PRO A 32 18.82 7.43 -4.91
N ILE A 33 17.66 8.07 -5.13
CA ILE A 33 16.87 8.68 -4.06
C ILE A 33 16.23 7.61 -3.16
N GLN A 34 15.68 6.54 -3.73
CA GLN A 34 15.07 5.46 -2.95
C GLN A 34 16.11 4.75 -2.06
N ALA A 35 17.30 4.47 -2.60
CA ALA A 35 18.39 3.87 -1.84
C ALA A 35 18.79 4.74 -0.63
N ILE A 36 18.91 6.06 -0.82
CA ILE A 36 19.19 7.00 0.28
C ILE A 36 18.12 6.92 1.38
N TRP A 37 16.83 6.91 1.01
CA TRP A 37 15.74 6.80 1.99
C TRP A 37 15.73 5.47 2.71
N ARG A 38 16.01 4.37 2.00
CA ARG A 38 16.11 3.03 2.58
C ARG A 38 17.22 2.97 3.62
N ASP A 39 18.42 3.45 3.27
CA ASP A 39 19.55 3.51 4.20
C ASP A 39 19.24 4.40 5.41
N PHE A 40 18.56 5.51 5.20
CA PHE A 40 18.14 6.41 6.28
C PHE A 40 17.18 5.74 7.26
N CYS A 41 16.17 5.01 6.76
CA CYS A 41 15.23 4.26 7.60
C CYS A 41 15.87 3.05 8.29
N ASN A 42 16.89 2.43 7.68
CA ASN A 42 17.56 1.25 8.23
C ASN A 42 18.64 1.59 9.27
N PHE A 43 19.02 2.87 9.42
CA PHE A 43 20.04 3.26 10.38
C PHE A 43 19.40 3.57 11.75
N PRO A 44 19.63 2.74 12.78
CA PRO A 44 19.05 2.95 14.10
C PRO A 44 19.58 4.27 14.70
N GLY A 45 18.65 5.17 15.07
CA GLY A 45 19.00 6.48 15.63
C GLY A 45 19.15 7.60 14.61
N SER A 46 18.93 7.33 13.32
CA SER A 46 18.60 8.38 12.36
C SER A 46 17.27 8.99 12.76
N PHE A 47 17.31 10.06 13.54
CA PHE A 47 16.16 10.93 13.71
C PHE A 47 15.68 11.29 12.31
N ALA A 48 14.45 10.92 11.94
CA ALA A 48 13.81 11.42 10.74
C ALA A 48 14.18 12.92 10.63
N PRO A 49 14.73 13.41 9.50
CA PRO A 49 15.25 14.78 9.42
C PRO A 49 14.15 15.83 9.63
N PHE A 50 12.91 15.37 9.77
CA PHE A 50 11.73 16.16 9.88
C PHE A 50 10.94 15.67 11.09
N GLY A 51 10.83 16.53 12.10
CA GLY A 51 9.95 16.39 13.26
C GLY A 51 8.46 16.46 12.89
N TYR A 52 8.05 15.73 11.85
CA TYR A 52 6.64 15.56 11.52
C TYR A 52 6.07 14.53 12.48
N GLU A 53 5.26 15.00 13.42
CA GLU A 53 4.33 14.15 14.15
C GLU A 53 2.98 14.19 13.46
N VAL A 54 2.30 13.05 13.39
CA VAL A 54 0.87 13.00 13.10
C VAL A 54 0.16 13.65 14.28
N ASN A 55 -0.30 14.88 14.07
CA ASN A 55 -1.15 15.57 15.03
C ASN A 55 -2.62 15.15 14.85
N GLU A 56 -3.42 15.43 15.88
CA GLU A 56 -4.84 15.08 15.95
C GLU A 56 -5.64 15.65 14.76
N ALA A 57 -5.37 16.88 14.34
CA ALA A 57 -6.09 17.55 13.25
C ALA A 57 -5.79 16.90 11.89
N PHE A 58 -4.52 16.52 11.65
CA PHE A 58 -4.13 15.80 10.45
C PHE A 58 -4.77 14.40 10.43
N TYR A 59 -4.80 13.71 11.57
CA TYR A 59 -5.49 12.43 11.69
C TYR A 59 -7.00 12.56 11.40
N ASP A 60 -7.67 13.54 12.01
CA ASP A 60 -9.10 13.76 11.80
C ASP A 60 -9.42 14.09 10.34
N PHE A 61 -8.54 14.87 9.68
CA PHE A 61 -8.62 15.10 8.25
C PHE A 61 -8.52 13.78 7.46
N LEU A 62 -7.56 12.90 7.77
CA LEU A 62 -7.43 11.60 7.11
C LEU A 62 -8.68 10.73 7.30
N ILE A 63 -9.18 10.62 8.54
CA ILE A 63 -10.38 9.83 8.86
C ILE A 63 -11.62 10.38 8.17
N SER A 64 -11.79 11.70 8.12
CA SER A 64 -12.91 12.32 7.41
C SER A 64 -12.93 11.96 5.92
N ASN A 65 -11.75 11.79 5.31
CA ASN A 65 -11.55 11.44 3.91
C ASN A 65 -11.57 9.93 3.61
N VAL A 66 -11.61 9.07 4.64
CA VAL A 66 -11.77 7.61 4.44
C VAL A 66 -13.05 7.35 3.64
N LYS A 67 -12.89 6.66 2.50
CA LYS A 67 -14.02 6.30 1.63
C LYS A 67 -14.68 5.03 2.14
N ASN A 68 -15.99 4.90 1.95
CA ASN A 68 -16.71 3.66 2.25
C ASN A 68 -16.52 2.62 1.13
N LYS A 69 -15.28 2.16 0.95
CA LYS A 69 -14.94 1.12 -0.01
C LYS A 69 -15.37 -0.26 0.49
N ALA A 70 -15.34 -1.25 -0.40
CA ALA A 70 -15.56 -2.63 -0.03
C ALA A 70 -14.50 -3.07 1.01
N PRO A 71 -14.92 -3.84 2.02
CA PRO A 71 -14.07 -4.15 3.16
C PRO A 71 -12.93 -5.07 2.75
N GLY A 72 -11.86 -5.04 3.54
CA GLY A 72 -10.76 -5.98 3.38
C GLY A 72 -11.06 -7.33 4.00
N TRP A 73 -10.00 -8.10 4.26
CA TRP A 73 -10.07 -9.42 4.88
C TRP A 73 -10.71 -9.38 6.29
N ASP A 74 -10.60 -8.23 6.97
CA ASP A 74 -11.18 -7.94 8.29
C ASP A 74 -12.70 -7.66 8.28
N ALA A 75 -13.34 -7.63 7.11
CA ALA A 75 -14.74 -7.23 6.92
C ALA A 75 -15.08 -5.80 7.41
N LEU A 76 -14.09 -4.98 7.77
CA LEU A 76 -14.31 -3.61 8.24
C LEU A 76 -14.45 -2.66 7.06
N ARG A 77 -15.52 -1.87 7.05
CA ARG A 77 -15.74 -0.81 6.04
C ARG A 77 -15.29 0.53 6.57
N GLY A 78 -14.95 1.46 5.67
CA GLY A 78 -14.62 2.84 6.04
C GLY A 78 -15.70 3.53 6.89
N SER A 79 -16.98 3.23 6.65
CA SER A 79 -18.09 3.74 7.49
C SER A 79 -18.10 3.19 8.91
N PHE A 80 -17.59 1.98 9.14
CA PHE A 80 -17.42 1.41 10.48
C PHE A 80 -16.20 2.01 11.17
N ILE A 81 -15.08 2.15 10.45
CA ILE A 81 -13.86 2.80 10.95
C ILE A 81 -14.19 4.19 11.51
N LYS A 82 -14.94 5.02 10.76
CA LYS A 82 -15.38 6.35 11.23
C LYS A 82 -16.22 6.31 12.52
N LYS A 83 -16.95 5.22 12.78
CA LYS A 83 -17.78 5.08 13.98
C LYS A 83 -16.96 4.67 15.21
N ILE A 84 -15.94 3.84 15.03
CA ILE A 84 -15.08 3.35 16.11
C ILE A 84 -13.83 4.22 16.31
N ASP A 85 -13.66 5.26 15.50
CA ASP A 85 -12.46 6.08 15.44
C ASP A 85 -12.01 6.60 16.81
N TYR A 86 -12.95 7.06 17.62
CA TYR A 86 -12.70 7.56 18.98
C TYR A 86 -12.01 6.52 19.90
N LEU A 87 -12.18 5.22 19.63
CA LEU A 87 -11.52 4.14 20.36
C LEU A 87 -10.13 3.83 19.79
N VAL A 88 -9.97 3.94 18.48
CA VAL A 88 -8.79 3.45 17.74
C VAL A 88 -7.75 4.55 17.55
N LYS A 89 -8.17 5.81 17.47
CA LYS A 89 -7.32 6.99 17.24
C LYS A 89 -6.12 7.06 18.17
N PRO A 90 -6.24 6.92 19.51
CA PRO A 90 -5.08 7.01 20.39
C PRO A 90 -4.01 5.96 20.06
N PHE A 91 -4.43 4.75 19.66
CA PHE A 91 -3.51 3.67 19.32
C PHE A 91 -2.82 3.90 17.98
N ILE A 92 -3.57 4.29 16.94
CA ILE A 92 -2.99 4.50 15.60
C ILE A 92 -2.03 5.68 15.61
N VAL A 93 -2.41 6.81 16.22
CA VAL A 93 -1.52 7.98 16.35
C VAL A 93 -0.25 7.60 17.12
N HIS A 94 -0.38 6.87 18.23
CA HIS A 94 0.76 6.44 19.03
C HIS A 94 1.71 5.49 18.27
N ILE A 95 1.17 4.47 17.60
CA ILE A 95 1.96 3.50 16.82
C ILE A 95 2.70 4.24 15.70
N PHE A 96 1.99 5.07 14.93
CA PHE A 96 2.58 5.76 13.77
C PHE A 96 3.65 6.77 14.19
N ASN A 97 3.40 7.57 15.23
CA ASN A 97 4.40 8.50 15.76
C ASN A 97 5.59 7.75 16.40
N SER A 98 5.39 6.55 16.94
CA SER A 98 6.49 5.72 17.39
C SER A 98 7.33 5.24 16.23
N CYS A 99 6.71 4.77 15.13
CA CYS A 99 7.42 4.41 13.90
C CYS A 99 8.27 5.57 13.36
N LEU A 100 7.70 6.78 13.32
CA LEU A 100 8.42 7.98 12.88
C LEU A 100 9.62 8.31 13.77
N ARG A 101 9.47 8.20 15.09
CA ARG A 101 10.56 8.49 16.06
C ARG A 101 11.71 7.50 15.98
N VAL A 102 11.42 6.22 15.73
CA VAL A 102 12.46 5.17 15.65
C VAL A 102 12.87 4.82 14.23
N ALA A 103 12.33 5.52 13.24
CA ALA A 103 12.50 5.25 11.80
C ALA A 103 12.19 3.80 11.39
N TYR A 104 11.33 3.09 12.15
CA TYR A 104 11.05 1.67 11.95
C TYR A 104 9.55 1.43 11.77
N PHE A 105 9.18 0.82 10.64
CA PHE A 105 7.81 0.51 10.28
C PHE A 105 7.61 -1.02 10.23
N PRO A 106 6.45 -1.56 10.63
CA PRO A 106 6.08 -2.94 10.37
C PRO A 106 6.21 -3.32 8.89
N ASN A 107 6.70 -4.53 8.63
CA ASN A 107 6.78 -5.10 7.28
C ASN A 107 5.39 -5.29 6.63
N VAL A 108 4.36 -5.48 7.45
CA VAL A 108 2.98 -5.67 6.99
C VAL A 108 2.05 -4.80 7.82
N TRP A 109 1.38 -3.86 7.17
CA TRP A 109 0.39 -2.97 7.80
C TRP A 109 -1.05 -3.49 7.68
N LYS A 110 -1.35 -4.22 6.61
CA LYS A 110 -2.69 -4.72 6.31
C LYS A 110 -2.63 -5.95 5.41
N ILE A 111 -3.52 -6.89 5.65
CA ILE A 111 -3.77 -8.05 4.78
C ILE A 111 -5.09 -7.81 4.04
N GLY A 112 -5.12 -8.07 2.74
CA GLY A 112 -6.29 -7.82 1.91
C GLY A 112 -6.42 -8.81 0.76
N ASN A 113 -7.62 -8.88 0.20
CA ASN A 113 -7.88 -9.67 -1.01
C ASN A 113 -7.57 -8.80 -2.23
N LEU A 114 -6.70 -9.32 -3.10
CA LEU A 114 -6.40 -8.70 -4.38
C LEU A 114 -7.42 -9.12 -5.42
N THR A 115 -7.98 -8.15 -6.15
CA THR A 115 -8.78 -8.44 -7.34
C THR A 115 -8.24 -7.66 -8.52
N ILE A 116 -7.88 -8.40 -9.57
CA ILE A 116 -7.33 -7.86 -10.80
C ILE A 116 -8.48 -7.74 -11.80
N LEU A 117 -8.70 -6.52 -12.28
CA LEU A 117 -9.83 -6.20 -13.16
C LEU A 117 -9.33 -5.56 -14.45
N LEU A 118 -10.02 -5.85 -15.56
CA LEU A 118 -9.85 -5.11 -16.80
C LEU A 118 -10.44 -3.71 -16.66
N LYS A 119 -9.68 -2.69 -17.05
CA LYS A 119 -10.10 -1.28 -17.08
C LYS A 119 -11.30 -1.04 -17.99
N SER A 120 -11.42 -1.85 -19.05
CA SER A 120 -12.52 -1.77 -20.01
C SER A 120 -12.95 -3.19 -20.40
N PRO A 121 -14.26 -3.44 -20.59
CA PRO A 121 -14.77 -4.72 -21.11
C PRO A 121 -14.16 -5.11 -22.47
N HIS A 122 -13.71 -4.12 -23.24
CA HIS A 122 -13.10 -4.31 -24.57
C HIS A 122 -11.59 -4.06 -24.56
N GLY A 123 -10.97 -3.97 -23.38
CA GLY A 123 -9.53 -3.83 -23.25
C GLY A 123 -8.81 -5.05 -23.82
N ASN A 124 -7.70 -4.83 -24.52
CA ASN A 124 -6.85 -5.93 -24.98
C ASN A 124 -6.27 -6.68 -23.77
N VAL A 125 -6.71 -7.93 -23.57
CA VAL A 125 -6.31 -8.81 -22.47
C VAL A 125 -4.82 -9.19 -22.49
N SER A 126 -4.16 -9.07 -23.63
CA SER A 126 -2.72 -9.34 -23.75
C SER A 126 -1.85 -8.19 -23.26
N ASN A 127 -2.42 -7.01 -22.99
CA ASN A 127 -1.67 -5.83 -22.55
C ASN A 127 -1.90 -5.56 -21.06
N ILE A 128 -0.85 -5.74 -20.26
CA ILE A 128 -0.88 -5.55 -18.81
C ILE A 128 -1.36 -4.17 -18.37
N LYS A 129 -1.13 -3.13 -19.18
CA LYS A 129 -1.59 -1.75 -18.88
C LYS A 129 -3.11 -1.62 -18.85
N ASN A 130 -3.83 -2.57 -19.44
CA ASN A 130 -5.29 -2.61 -19.42
C ASN A 130 -5.87 -3.22 -18.15
N TYR A 131 -5.04 -3.73 -17.25
CA TYR A 131 -5.46 -4.20 -15.94
C TYR A 131 -5.25 -3.12 -14.88
N TYR A 132 -6.06 -3.19 -13.82
CA TYR A 132 -5.84 -2.45 -12.59
C TYR A 132 -6.13 -3.37 -11.41
N THR A 133 -5.39 -3.14 -10.33
CA THR A 133 -5.63 -3.82 -9.07
C THR A 133 -6.63 -3.00 -8.27
N ASN A 134 -7.74 -3.62 -7.91
CA ASN A 134 -8.53 -3.10 -6.80
C ASN A 134 -8.05 -3.82 -5.55
N ASN A 135 -7.39 -3.08 -4.67
CA ASN A 135 -7.19 -3.55 -3.31
C ASN A 135 -8.52 -3.32 -2.60
N PHE A 136 -9.19 -4.41 -2.24
CA PHE A 136 -10.22 -4.35 -1.21
C PHE A 136 -9.53 -4.05 0.13
N ALA A 137 -9.17 -2.77 0.28
CA ALA A 137 -8.58 -2.19 1.46
C ALA A 137 -9.51 -1.05 1.88
N ALA A 138 -10.20 -1.27 3.01
CA ALA A 138 -10.79 -0.18 3.78
C ALA A 138 -9.71 0.78 4.30
#